data_AF-A0A356NER6-F1
#
_entry.id   AF-A0A356NER6-F1
#
_cell.length_a   1.000
_cell.length_b   1.000
_cell.length_c   1.000
_cell.angle_alpha   90.00
_cell.angle_beta   90.00
_cell.angle_gamma   90.00
#
_symmetry.space_group_name_H-M   'P 1'
#
loop_
_entity.id
_entity.type
_entity.pdbx_description
1 polymer ?
#
loop_
_entity_poly.entity_id
_entity_poly.type
_entity_poly.pdbx_seq_one_letter_code
_entity_poly.pdbx_strand_id
1 'polypeptide(L)'
;MVGRVADNVQKRGEQLLGTAPLPVGRQGLLECIPGLITRPPGGDGVINHLEWVRILYWESHGTTHRIPPLASSAMSRPQRLFPSTPLPMAWLLATLLTPAAALSQAALPTQTLPIRAQVCGPVPGERQHQPPASTCVALEVPDTPQEYSIGLMGRSRLLPERGMWFRFDQQEASFWMGNVLIPLDLVFLEQYEPDGNGNGDPAGVLTARIVKVAHDVPPCRALPCPTYKAGQPVDHVVELAAGEARRRNWTEGTVVDFSWLQDAGGENDRSQSTRD
;
A
#
# COMPACT_ATOMS: atom_id res chain seq x y z
N MET A 1 44.37 43.71 55.50
CA MET A 1 43.02 43.83 54.91
C MET A 1 42.28 42.55 55.29
N VAL A 2 41.58 42.45 56.43
CA VAL A 2 40.25 43.01 56.75
C VAL A 2 39.22 42.60 55.67
N GLY A 3 38.13 41.86 55.95
CA GLY A 3 37.52 41.57 57.24
C GLY A 3 36.45 40.47 57.23
N ARG A 4 35.96 40.20 58.45
CA ARG A 4 34.75 39.44 58.81
C ARG A 4 33.50 40.30 58.63
N VAL A 5 32.36 39.65 58.35
CA VAL A 5 31.00 39.94 58.88
C VAL A 5 30.27 38.57 58.86
N ALA A 6 30.07 37.87 59.98
CA ALA A 6 29.05 38.00 61.02
C ALA A 6 27.60 37.68 60.56
N ASP A 7 27.12 36.52 61.01
CA ASP A 7 25.80 36.18 61.58
C ASP A 7 24.54 36.94 61.12
N ASN A 8 23.48 36.20 60.75
CA ASN A 8 22.31 36.13 61.65
C ASN A 8 21.38 34.93 61.38
N VAL A 9 20.89 34.41 62.48
CA VAL A 9 19.99 33.29 62.68
C VAL A 9 18.57 33.84 62.91
N GLN A 10 17.57 32.95 62.82
CA GLN A 10 16.33 32.95 63.61
C GLN A 10 15.01 33.35 62.91
N LYS A 11 14.31 32.28 62.49
CA LYS A 11 12.91 31.88 62.82
C LYS A 11 11.78 32.92 62.86
N ARG A 12 10.67 32.47 62.26
CA ARG A 12 9.32 32.16 62.81
C ARG A 12 8.34 32.47 61.67
N GLY A 13 7.29 31.72 61.37
CA GLY A 13 6.43 30.76 62.06
C GLY A 13 5.16 30.77 61.18
N GLU A 14 4.58 29.62 60.84
CA GLU A 14 3.29 29.17 61.39
C GLU A 14 2.17 30.23 61.27
N GLN A 15 0.96 30.01 60.74
CA GLN A 15 0.10 28.84 60.48
C GLN A 15 -1.31 29.53 60.22
N LEU A 16 -2.23 29.08 59.36
CA LEU A 16 -3.41 28.29 59.73
C LEU A 16 -4.56 28.45 58.71
N LEU A 17 -5.26 27.32 58.49
CA LEU A 17 -6.69 27.09 58.25
C LEU A 17 -7.40 27.53 56.94
N GLY A 18 -8.15 26.56 56.38
CA GLY A 18 -9.39 26.84 55.66
C GLY A 18 -9.85 25.76 54.67
N THR A 19 -10.43 24.66 55.15
CA THR A 19 -11.20 23.69 54.36
C THR A 19 -12.59 24.22 53.99
N ALA A 20 -13.03 24.04 52.73
CA ALA A 20 -14.45 23.92 52.37
C ALA A 20 -14.63 23.16 51.02
N PRO A 21 -15.64 22.26 50.90
CA PRO A 21 -15.89 21.45 49.71
C PRO A 21 -16.84 22.15 48.71
N LEU A 22 -16.70 21.83 47.42
CA LEU A 22 -17.64 22.25 46.36
C LEU A 22 -18.69 21.16 46.05
N PRO A 23 -19.91 21.54 45.63
CA PRO A 23 -21.08 20.65 45.63
C PRO A 23 -21.21 19.77 44.39
N VAL A 24 -21.81 18.59 44.61
CA VAL A 24 -22.42 17.73 43.59
C VAL A 24 -23.77 18.33 43.18
N GLY A 25 -24.05 18.44 41.88
CA GLY A 25 -25.33 18.95 41.41
C GLY A 25 -25.56 18.92 39.91
N ARG A 26 -26.37 17.93 39.51
CA ARG A 26 -27.35 17.91 38.41
C ARG A 26 -26.93 17.52 36.98
N GLN A 27 -27.65 16.47 36.56
CA GLN A 27 -27.88 16.01 35.21
C GLN A 27 -28.36 17.14 34.30
N GLY A 28 -27.73 17.27 33.14
CA GLY A 28 -28.23 18.00 31.99
C GLY A 28 -28.18 17.08 30.79
N LEU A 29 -29.36 16.58 30.38
CA LEU A 29 -29.59 16.12 29.02
C LEU A 29 -29.16 17.26 28.09
N LEU A 30 -28.15 17.05 27.26
CA LEU A 30 -28.05 17.73 25.98
C LEU A 30 -28.20 16.68 24.90
N GLU A 31 -29.38 16.70 24.29
CA GLU A 31 -29.64 16.09 23.00
C GLU A 31 -28.65 16.66 21.98
N CYS A 32 -27.82 15.78 21.41
CA CYS A 32 -27.08 16.11 20.20
C CYS A 32 -28.04 16.05 19.02
N ILE A 33 -28.44 17.23 18.56
CA ILE A 33 -29.03 17.47 17.25
C ILE A 33 -28.02 17.02 16.19
N PRO A 34 -28.36 16.11 15.25
CA PRO A 34 -27.48 15.77 14.14
C PRO A 34 -27.46 16.92 13.12
N GLY A 35 -26.49 17.82 13.28
CA GLY A 35 -26.14 18.84 12.29
C GLY A 35 -25.23 18.25 11.23
N LEU A 36 -25.64 18.37 9.96
CA LEU A 36 -24.88 17.98 8.79
C LEU A 36 -23.46 18.57 8.80
N ILE A 37 -22.46 17.70 8.89
CA ILE A 37 -21.12 17.99 8.40
C ILE A 37 -21.05 17.43 6.98
N THR A 38 -21.11 18.33 6.00
CA THR A 38 -20.77 18.02 4.62
C THR A 38 -19.29 17.65 4.56
N ARG A 39 -18.99 16.37 4.33
CA ARG A 39 -17.64 15.89 3.99
C ARG A 39 -17.15 16.56 2.70
N PRO A 40 -15.86 16.92 2.59
CA PRO A 40 -15.27 17.27 1.30
C PRO A 40 -15.24 16.02 0.38
N PRO A 41 -15.36 16.19 -0.95
CA PRO A 41 -15.25 15.08 -1.88
C PRO A 41 -13.76 14.81 -2.16
N GLY A 42 -13.23 13.75 -1.56
CA GLY A 42 -11.91 13.22 -1.84
C GLY A 42 -11.88 11.79 -1.33
N GLY A 43 -11.95 10.81 -2.24
CA GLY A 43 -11.98 9.41 -1.88
C GLY A 43 -10.63 9.01 -1.28
N ASP A 44 -10.57 8.85 0.04
CA ASP A 44 -9.49 8.16 0.70
C ASP A 44 -9.57 6.69 0.26
N GLY A 45 -8.72 6.30 -0.69
CA GLY A 45 -8.63 4.95 -1.26
C GLY A 45 -8.13 3.91 -0.26
N VAL A 46 -8.73 3.87 0.94
CA VAL A 46 -8.51 2.82 1.92
C VAL A 46 -9.44 1.66 1.56
N ILE A 47 -8.84 0.53 1.18
CA ILE A 47 -9.59 -0.66 0.77
C ILE A 47 -10.02 -1.41 2.04
N ASN A 48 -11.34 -1.46 2.28
CA ASN A 48 -11.96 -2.09 3.44
C ASN A 48 -11.76 -3.62 3.45
N HIS A 49 -11.68 -4.21 4.65
CA HIS A 49 -11.55 -5.65 4.96
C HIS A 49 -12.49 -6.58 4.15
N LEU A 50 -13.71 -6.17 3.81
CA LEU A 50 -14.65 -7.00 3.04
C LEU A 50 -14.27 -7.16 1.56
N GLU A 51 -13.54 -6.22 0.97
CA GLU A 51 -13.03 -6.36 -0.40
C GLU A 51 -11.84 -7.33 -0.47
N TRP A 52 -11.03 -7.41 0.60
CA TRP A 52 -9.90 -8.34 0.72
C TRP A 52 -10.31 -9.82 0.70
N VAL A 53 -11.34 -10.18 1.47
CA VAL A 53 -11.84 -11.57 1.54
C VAL A 53 -12.30 -12.07 0.17
N ARG A 54 -12.82 -11.17 -0.67
CA ARG A 54 -13.38 -11.51 -1.99
C ARG A 54 -12.31 -11.80 -3.05
N ILE A 55 -11.12 -11.22 -2.92
CA ILE A 55 -9.99 -11.40 -3.87
C ILE A 55 -9.27 -12.72 -3.60
N LEU A 56 -9.00 -13.06 -2.33
CA LEU A 56 -8.45 -14.39 -1.97
C LEU A 56 -9.42 -15.53 -2.31
N TYR A 57 -10.72 -15.29 -2.27
CA TYR A 57 -11.74 -16.28 -2.65
C TYR A 57 -11.92 -16.46 -4.17
N TRP A 58 -11.42 -15.56 -5.01
CA TRP A 58 -11.55 -15.69 -6.47
C TRP A 58 -10.47 -16.58 -7.12
N GLU A 59 -9.32 -16.78 -6.47
CA GLU A 59 -8.25 -17.65 -7.00
C GLU A 59 -8.30 -19.11 -6.49
N SER A 60 -9.14 -19.41 -5.49
CA SER A 60 -9.30 -20.77 -4.92
C SER A 60 -10.31 -21.66 -5.67
N HIS A 61 -11.20 -21.08 -6.48
CA HIS A 61 -12.17 -21.85 -7.26
C HIS A 61 -11.91 -21.70 -8.74
N GLY A 62 -10.82 -22.34 -9.19
CA GLY A 62 -10.74 -22.82 -10.57
C GLY A 62 -11.96 -23.69 -10.83
N THR A 63 -12.89 -23.18 -11.62
CA THR A 63 -14.07 -23.92 -12.09
C THR A 63 -13.57 -25.17 -12.80
N THR A 64 -13.61 -26.30 -12.11
CA THR A 64 -13.39 -27.61 -12.71
C THR A 64 -14.48 -27.81 -13.75
N HIS A 65 -14.16 -27.49 -15.02
CA HIS A 65 -14.98 -27.90 -16.15
C HIS A 65 -14.96 -29.42 -16.18
N ARG A 66 -16.00 -30.00 -15.59
CA ARG A 66 -16.29 -31.42 -15.61
C ARG A 66 -16.53 -31.79 -17.08
N ILE A 67 -15.55 -32.43 -17.70
CA ILE A 67 -15.64 -32.99 -19.06
C ILE A 67 -16.81 -33.99 -19.05
N PRO A 68 -17.87 -33.80 -19.85
CA PRO A 68 -18.92 -34.81 -19.97
C PRO A 68 -18.35 -36.07 -20.65
N PRO A 69 -18.77 -37.27 -20.25
CA PRO A 69 -18.33 -38.50 -20.90
C PRO A 69 -18.76 -38.51 -22.37
N LEU A 70 -17.83 -38.87 -23.26
CA LEU A 70 -18.08 -39.08 -24.68
C LEU A 70 -19.13 -40.18 -24.86
N ALA A 71 -20.32 -39.80 -25.31
CA ALA A 71 -21.34 -40.74 -25.78
C ALA A 71 -20.81 -41.45 -27.04
N SER A 72 -20.74 -42.78 -26.96
CA SER A 72 -20.39 -43.64 -28.08
C SER A 72 -21.57 -43.70 -29.05
N SER A 73 -21.49 -42.97 -30.16
CA SER A 73 -22.40 -43.16 -31.30
C SER A 73 -21.72 -44.06 -32.33
N ALA A 74 -22.18 -45.30 -32.39
CA ALA A 74 -21.90 -46.22 -33.48
C ALA A 74 -22.48 -45.67 -34.78
N MET A 75 -21.63 -45.18 -35.68
CA MET A 75 -22.02 -44.82 -37.05
C MET A 75 -21.92 -46.05 -37.95
N SER A 76 -23.09 -46.54 -38.32
CA SER A 76 -23.32 -47.54 -39.36
C SER A 76 -22.76 -47.09 -40.71
N ARG A 77 -21.90 -47.95 -41.30
CA ARG A 77 -21.39 -47.86 -42.68
C ARG A 77 -22.53 -47.91 -43.70
N PRO A 78 -22.66 -46.94 -44.63
CA PRO A 78 -23.25 -47.20 -45.92
C PRO A 78 -22.14 -47.54 -46.92
N GLN A 79 -22.20 -48.74 -47.48
CA GLN A 79 -21.42 -49.10 -48.67
C GLN A 79 -21.97 -48.30 -49.86
N ARG A 80 -21.16 -47.42 -50.43
CA ARG A 80 -21.41 -46.89 -51.78
C ARG A 80 -20.22 -47.21 -52.66
N LEU A 81 -20.49 -48.05 -53.66
CA LEU A 81 -19.66 -48.25 -54.85
C LEU A 81 -19.62 -46.94 -55.63
N PHE A 82 -18.44 -46.38 -55.82
CA PHE A 82 -18.20 -45.27 -56.75
C PHE A 82 -17.34 -45.76 -57.91
N PRO A 83 -17.68 -45.42 -59.17
CA PRO A 83 -16.91 -45.79 -60.34
C PRO A 83 -15.66 -44.92 -60.47
N SER A 84 -14.60 -45.58 -60.93
CA SER A 84 -13.29 -45.02 -61.27
C SER A 84 -13.37 -44.04 -62.44
N THR A 85 -13.03 -42.78 -62.21
CA THR A 85 -12.60 -41.84 -63.25
C THR A 85 -11.19 -41.34 -62.96
N PRO A 86 -10.30 -41.24 -63.97
CA PRO A 86 -8.95 -40.73 -63.77
C PRO A 86 -8.96 -39.20 -63.73
N LEU A 87 -8.51 -38.63 -62.60
CA LEU A 87 -8.25 -37.20 -62.47
C LEU A 87 -6.92 -36.84 -63.17
N PRO A 88 -6.86 -35.76 -63.97
CA PRO A 88 -5.61 -35.26 -64.51
C PRO A 88 -4.75 -34.63 -63.40
N MET A 89 -3.46 -35.00 -63.38
CA MET A 89 -2.41 -34.41 -62.55
C MET A 89 -2.26 -32.92 -62.89
N ALA A 90 -2.87 -32.02 -62.12
CA ALA A 90 -2.61 -30.58 -62.31
C ALA A 90 -2.99 -29.69 -61.12
N TRP A 91 -2.91 -30.15 -59.87
CA TRP A 91 -3.03 -29.24 -58.71
C TRP A 91 -2.19 -29.75 -57.54
N LEU A 92 -0.87 -29.61 -57.65
CA LEU A 92 0.08 -29.77 -56.54
C LEU A 92 0.92 -28.50 -56.49
N LEU A 93 1.03 -27.91 -55.28
CA LEU A 93 1.76 -26.69 -54.90
C LEU A 93 0.92 -25.39 -54.78
N ALA A 94 -0.18 -25.41 -54.04
CA ALA A 94 -0.73 -24.18 -53.47
C ALA A 94 -1.50 -24.41 -52.16
N THR A 95 -0.92 -25.08 -51.18
CA THR A 95 -1.41 -25.04 -49.79
C THR A 95 -0.26 -25.25 -48.82
N LEU A 96 -0.32 -24.55 -47.67
CA LEU A 96 0.63 -24.49 -46.55
C LEU A 96 1.57 -23.26 -46.51
N LEU A 97 1.05 -22.06 -46.78
CA LEU A 97 1.32 -20.96 -45.84
C LEU A 97 0.21 -21.00 -44.77
N THR A 98 0.29 -21.94 -43.84
CA THR A 98 -0.36 -21.74 -42.54
C THR A 98 0.33 -20.54 -41.91
N PRO A 99 -0.35 -19.41 -41.63
CA PRO A 99 0.23 -18.42 -40.74
C PRO A 99 0.52 -19.18 -39.45
N ALA A 100 1.79 -19.23 -39.05
CA ALA A 100 2.16 -19.69 -37.74
C ALA A 100 1.29 -18.89 -36.77
N ALA A 101 0.29 -19.54 -36.17
CA ALA A 101 -0.44 -18.95 -35.06
C ALA A 101 0.64 -18.70 -34.01
N ALA A 102 1.09 -17.44 -33.93
CA ALA A 102 2.05 -17.02 -32.93
C ALA A 102 1.42 -17.39 -31.59
N LEU A 103 1.97 -18.41 -30.94
CA LEU A 103 1.61 -18.75 -29.57
C LEU A 103 1.87 -17.48 -28.77
N SER A 104 0.78 -16.80 -28.43
CA SER A 104 0.84 -15.58 -27.62
C SER A 104 1.39 -16.00 -26.27
N GLN A 105 2.67 -15.72 -26.03
CA GLN A 105 3.26 -15.89 -24.71
C GLN A 105 2.52 -14.93 -23.80
N ALA A 106 1.77 -15.45 -22.84
CA ALA A 106 1.12 -14.62 -21.83
C ALA A 106 2.23 -13.87 -21.07
N ALA A 107 2.33 -12.57 -21.32
CA ALA A 107 3.24 -11.71 -20.57
C ALA A 107 2.80 -11.69 -19.10
N LEU A 108 3.77 -11.64 -18.18
CA LEU A 108 3.47 -11.49 -16.76
C LEU A 108 2.64 -10.22 -16.54
N PRO A 109 1.70 -10.23 -15.57
CA PRO A 109 1.04 -9.00 -15.17
C PRO A 109 2.10 -8.01 -14.69
N THR A 110 2.07 -6.79 -15.22
CA THR A 110 2.96 -5.70 -14.84
C THR A 110 2.17 -4.41 -14.82
N GLN A 111 2.53 -3.50 -13.94
CA GLN A 111 1.94 -2.16 -13.86
C GLN A 111 3.01 -1.11 -13.59
N THR A 112 2.69 0.15 -13.88
CA THR A 112 3.44 1.33 -13.43
C THR A 112 2.41 2.41 -13.12
N LEU A 113 2.37 2.84 -11.87
CA LEU A 113 1.44 3.82 -11.35
C LEU A 113 2.13 5.19 -11.24
N PRO A 114 1.36 6.28 -11.20
CA PRO A 114 1.93 7.59 -10.92
C PRO A 114 2.49 7.66 -9.51
N ILE A 115 3.56 8.44 -9.34
CA ILE A 115 4.05 8.83 -8.03
C ILE A 115 3.11 9.89 -7.48
N ARG A 116 2.49 9.56 -6.34
CA ARG A 116 1.53 10.45 -5.68
C ARG A 116 1.86 10.72 -4.22
N ALA A 117 2.81 9.99 -3.65
CA ALA A 117 3.22 10.18 -2.28
C ALA A 117 4.74 10.07 -2.15
N GLN A 118 5.24 10.45 -0.99
CA GLN A 118 6.58 10.15 -0.56
C GLN A 118 6.57 9.75 0.92
N VAL A 119 7.55 8.94 1.31
CA VAL A 119 7.82 8.61 2.71
C VAL A 119 9.23 9.07 3.05
N CYS A 120 9.39 9.79 4.16
CA CYS A 120 10.68 10.31 4.59
C CYS A 120 10.98 9.87 6.03
N GLY A 121 12.27 9.80 6.35
CA GLY A 121 12.73 9.54 7.70
C GLY A 121 14.07 8.80 7.77
N PRO A 122 14.58 8.56 8.99
CA PRO A 122 13.88 8.71 10.28
C PRO A 122 13.46 10.14 10.61
N VAL A 123 12.28 10.33 11.20
CA VAL A 123 11.83 11.63 11.73
C VAL A 123 12.62 11.94 13.01
N PRO A 124 13.37 13.05 13.08
CA PRO A 124 14.05 13.45 14.31
C PRO A 124 13.01 13.76 15.41
N GLY A 125 13.37 13.52 16.68
CA GLY A 125 12.47 13.74 17.83
C GLY A 125 11.89 15.16 17.96
N GLU A 126 12.46 16.13 17.25
CA GLU A 126 11.86 17.45 17.00
C GLU A 126 11.58 17.58 15.50
N ARG A 127 10.31 17.81 15.12
CA ARG A 127 9.90 17.99 13.72
C ARG A 127 10.58 19.22 13.13
N GLN A 128 11.64 18.99 12.36
CA GLN A 128 12.20 20.02 11.49
C GLN A 128 11.30 20.21 10.27
N HIS A 129 11.20 21.46 9.80
CA HIS A 129 10.19 21.91 8.82
C HIS A 129 10.28 21.27 7.42
N GLN A 130 11.31 20.48 7.12
CA GLN A 130 11.35 19.58 5.96
C GLN A 130 12.53 18.62 6.15
N PRO A 131 12.34 17.29 6.07
CA PRO A 131 13.47 16.37 6.04
C PRO A 131 14.30 16.60 4.76
N PRO A 132 15.63 16.46 4.79
CA PRO A 132 16.44 16.60 3.58
C PRO A 132 16.01 15.57 2.52
N ALA A 133 15.85 16.00 1.26
CA ALA A 133 15.27 15.18 0.19
C ALA A 133 15.95 13.80 -0.01
N SER A 134 17.23 13.66 0.33
CA SER A 134 17.98 12.37 0.33
C SER A 134 17.49 11.34 1.35
N THR A 135 16.52 11.70 2.20
CA THR A 135 15.88 10.80 3.17
C THR A 135 14.51 10.30 2.73
N CYS A 136 14.02 10.76 1.57
CA CYS A 136 12.70 10.41 1.08
C CYS A 136 12.73 9.28 0.04
N VAL A 137 11.61 8.57 -0.11
CA VAL A 137 11.31 7.62 -1.18
C VAL A 137 10.02 8.08 -1.84
N ALA A 138 10.05 8.26 -3.16
CA ALA A 138 8.86 8.54 -3.96
C ALA A 138 8.04 7.27 -4.20
N LEU A 139 6.76 7.32 -3.87
CA LEU A 139 5.88 6.16 -3.78
C LEU A 139 4.80 6.16 -4.86
N GLU A 140 4.72 5.04 -5.56
CA GLU A 140 3.53 4.63 -6.29
C GLU A 140 2.47 4.20 -5.29
N VAL A 141 1.22 4.58 -5.54
CA VAL A 141 0.12 4.28 -4.63
C VAL A 141 -0.97 3.53 -5.40
N PRO A 142 -1.13 2.21 -5.19
CA PRO A 142 -2.28 1.48 -5.69
C PRO A 142 -3.56 1.95 -4.98
N ASP A 143 -4.66 2.04 -5.73
CA ASP A 143 -5.99 2.43 -5.21
C ASP A 143 -7.03 1.34 -5.40
N THR A 144 -6.82 0.40 -6.31
CA THR A 144 -7.79 -0.65 -6.63
C THR A 144 -7.33 -2.03 -6.15
N PRO A 145 -8.28 -2.94 -5.82
CA PRO A 145 -8.00 -4.35 -5.58
C PRO A 145 -7.02 -5.00 -6.56
N GLN A 146 -7.20 -4.71 -7.86
CA GLN A 146 -6.35 -5.25 -8.91
C GLN A 146 -4.93 -4.71 -8.82
N GLU A 147 -4.75 -3.40 -8.62
CA GLU A 147 -3.42 -2.79 -8.48
C GLU A 147 -2.68 -3.28 -7.24
N TYR A 148 -3.40 -3.52 -6.13
CA TYR A 148 -2.86 -4.16 -4.93
C TYR A 148 -2.38 -5.58 -5.22
N SER A 149 -3.18 -6.37 -5.95
CA SER A 149 -2.82 -7.76 -6.28
C SER A 149 -1.61 -7.88 -7.21
N ILE A 150 -1.42 -6.92 -8.11
CA ILE A 150 -0.28 -6.90 -9.04
C ILE A 150 0.99 -6.38 -8.34
N GLY A 151 0.88 -5.33 -7.53
CA GLY A 151 2.03 -4.72 -6.87
C GLY A 151 3.17 -4.39 -7.85
N LEU A 152 4.37 -4.90 -7.57
CA LEU A 152 5.58 -4.76 -8.40
C LEU A 152 5.86 -5.95 -9.34
N MET A 153 4.87 -6.82 -9.61
CA MET A 153 5.03 -7.96 -10.54
C MET A 153 5.56 -7.56 -11.92
N GLY A 154 6.35 -8.46 -12.53
CA GLY A 154 6.84 -8.31 -13.91
C GLY A 154 7.95 -7.27 -14.10
N ARG A 155 8.29 -6.47 -13.08
CA ARG A 155 9.33 -5.44 -13.19
C ARG A 155 10.73 -6.03 -13.07
N SER A 156 11.59 -5.74 -14.05
CA SER A 156 13.01 -6.13 -14.05
C SER A 156 13.91 -5.25 -13.18
N ARG A 157 13.43 -4.07 -12.78
CA ARG A 157 14.13 -3.12 -11.91
C ARG A 157 13.15 -2.17 -11.22
N LEU A 158 13.55 -1.67 -10.06
CA LEU A 158 12.96 -0.51 -9.40
C LEU A 158 14.02 0.59 -9.37
N LEU A 159 13.66 1.81 -9.77
CA LEU A 159 14.62 2.93 -9.78
C LEU A 159 15.02 3.29 -8.34
N PRO A 160 16.22 3.87 -8.13
CA PRO A 160 16.63 4.36 -6.81
C PRO A 160 15.60 5.33 -6.23
N GLU A 161 15.44 5.31 -4.91
CA GLU A 161 14.52 6.21 -4.18
C GLU A 161 13.06 6.09 -4.62
N ARG A 162 12.67 4.91 -5.09
CA ARG A 162 11.29 4.58 -5.45
C ARG A 162 10.77 3.41 -4.63
N GLY A 163 9.46 3.38 -4.47
CA GLY A 163 8.76 2.29 -3.81
C GLY A 163 7.28 2.27 -4.17
N MET A 164 6.55 1.35 -3.55
CA MET A 164 5.10 1.28 -3.63
C MET A 164 4.51 1.27 -2.21
N TRP A 165 3.46 2.04 -1.98
CA TRP A 165 2.82 2.20 -0.67
C TRP A 165 1.41 1.65 -0.66
N PHE A 166 1.25 0.56 0.08
CA PHE A 166 -0.03 -0.10 0.33
C PHE A 166 -0.61 0.42 1.65
N ARG A 167 -1.91 0.75 1.63
CA ARG A 167 -2.65 1.32 2.76
C ARG A 167 -3.80 0.40 3.14
N PHE A 168 -4.05 0.27 4.43
CA PHE A 168 -5.06 -0.64 4.97
C PHE A 168 -5.82 0.00 6.13
N ASP A 169 -7.08 -0.41 6.33
CA ASP A 169 -7.80 -0.22 7.58
C ASP A 169 -7.32 -1.27 8.59
N GLN A 170 -6.21 -1.00 9.29
CA GLN A 170 -5.56 -1.84 10.32
C GLN A 170 -5.84 -3.36 10.21
N GLN A 171 -4.94 -4.12 9.56
CA GLN A 171 -5.14 -5.55 9.36
C GLN A 171 -3.85 -6.36 9.40
N GLU A 172 -3.95 -7.69 9.57
CA GLU A 172 -2.82 -8.60 9.39
C GLU A 172 -2.43 -8.72 7.90
N ALA A 173 -1.65 -7.76 7.41
CA ALA A 173 -1.19 -7.76 6.03
C ALA A 173 -0.22 -8.93 5.76
N SER A 174 -0.44 -9.62 4.64
CA SER A 174 0.39 -10.74 4.18
C SER A 174 0.78 -10.54 2.72
N PHE A 175 2.08 -10.53 2.46
CA PHE A 175 2.66 -10.32 1.13
C PHE A 175 3.35 -11.58 0.62
N TRP A 176 3.50 -11.70 -0.69
CA TRP A 176 4.15 -12.81 -1.38
C TRP A 176 4.93 -12.26 -2.57
N MET A 177 5.88 -13.04 -3.07
CA MET A 177 6.77 -12.63 -4.17
C MET A 177 6.42 -13.31 -5.50
N GLY A 178 5.16 -13.71 -5.69
CA GLY A 178 4.70 -14.32 -6.93
C GLY A 178 4.90 -13.37 -8.10
N ASN A 179 5.59 -13.80 -9.17
CA ASN A 179 5.88 -13.00 -10.37
C ASN A 179 6.66 -11.68 -10.16
N VAL A 180 7.16 -11.40 -8.96
CA VAL A 180 8.08 -10.28 -8.70
C VAL A 180 9.50 -10.72 -9.06
N LEU A 181 10.15 -10.03 -10.00
CA LEU A 181 11.42 -10.48 -10.59
C LEU A 181 12.67 -9.94 -9.88
N ILE A 182 12.50 -8.96 -9.00
CA ILE A 182 13.57 -8.33 -8.22
C ILE A 182 13.40 -8.62 -6.73
N PRO A 183 14.49 -8.72 -5.96
CA PRO A 183 14.39 -8.82 -4.51
C PRO A 183 13.91 -7.49 -3.92
N LEU A 184 13.11 -7.55 -2.86
CA LEU A 184 12.49 -6.38 -2.23
C LEU A 184 12.75 -6.35 -0.72
N ASP A 185 12.77 -5.15 -0.14
CA ASP A 185 12.50 -4.98 1.29
C ASP A 185 10.99 -4.72 1.46
N LEU A 186 10.33 -5.45 2.37
CA LEU A 186 8.94 -5.22 2.76
C LEU A 186 8.92 -4.56 4.14
N VAL A 187 8.55 -3.29 4.17
CA VAL A 187 8.52 -2.47 5.39
C VAL A 187 7.08 -2.39 5.89
N PHE A 188 6.79 -3.03 7.02
CA PHE A 188 5.48 -3.03 7.66
C PHE A 188 5.42 -1.92 8.70
N LEU A 189 4.38 -1.09 8.68
CA LEU A 189 4.24 0.06 9.57
C LEU A 189 2.85 0.17 10.18
N GLU A 190 2.82 0.56 11.45
CA GLU A 190 1.60 0.97 12.16
C GLU A 190 1.52 2.51 12.19
N GLN A 191 0.31 3.05 12.16
CA GLN A 191 0.10 4.48 12.38
C GLN A 191 0.64 4.86 13.75
N TYR A 192 1.36 5.97 13.81
CA TYR A 192 2.02 6.43 15.02
C TYR A 192 1.68 7.90 15.28
N GLU A 193 1.03 8.18 16.40
CA GLU A 193 0.73 9.55 16.85
C GLU A 193 1.72 9.92 17.98
N PRO A 194 2.65 10.86 17.76
CA PRO A 194 3.70 11.16 18.73
C PRO A 194 3.20 11.73 20.07
N ASP A 195 2.07 12.43 20.08
CA ASP A 195 1.52 13.11 21.25
C ASP A 195 0.41 12.31 21.96
N GLY A 196 -0.04 11.19 21.38
CA GLY A 196 -1.03 10.27 21.94
C GLY A 196 -2.38 10.92 22.26
N ASN A 197 -2.65 12.14 21.81
CA ASN A 197 -3.83 12.90 22.20
C ASN A 197 -5.07 12.59 21.34
N GLY A 198 -4.91 11.78 20.29
CA GLY A 198 -5.97 11.35 19.39
C GLY A 198 -6.55 12.45 18.51
N ASN A 199 -5.98 13.66 18.51
CA ASN A 199 -6.43 14.78 17.70
C ASN A 199 -5.81 14.79 16.30
N GLY A 200 -4.94 13.81 16.01
CA GLY A 200 -4.14 13.76 14.80
C GLY A 200 -3.11 14.88 14.76
N ASP A 201 -2.14 14.76 13.85
CA ASP A 201 -1.23 15.85 13.58
C ASP A 201 -2.01 17.10 13.09
N PRO A 202 -1.92 18.27 13.77
CA PRO A 202 -2.56 19.50 13.29
C PRO A 202 -2.07 19.96 11.92
N ALA A 203 -0.90 19.50 11.46
CA ALA A 203 -0.39 19.73 10.11
C ALA A 203 -0.89 18.71 9.07
N GLY A 204 -1.64 17.68 9.49
CA GLY A 204 -2.14 16.61 8.61
C GLY A 204 -1.06 15.67 8.07
N VAL A 205 0.12 15.61 8.70
CA VAL A 205 1.18 14.68 8.29
C VAL A 205 0.89 13.31 8.87
N LEU A 206 0.83 12.30 8.00
CA LEU A 206 0.66 10.92 8.43
C LEU A 206 2.01 10.40 8.93
N THR A 207 2.12 10.10 10.22
CA THR A 207 3.31 9.47 10.81
C THR A 207 3.06 7.99 11.08
N ALA A 208 4.09 7.18 10.85
CA ALA A 208 4.02 5.73 11.04
C ALA A 208 5.31 5.22 11.69
N ARG A 209 5.19 4.16 12.48
CA ARG A 209 6.29 3.45 13.11
C ARG A 209 6.52 2.13 12.39
N ILE A 210 7.76 1.86 12.02
CA ILE A 210 8.14 0.57 11.44
C ILE A 210 8.01 -0.50 12.52
N VAL A 211 7.17 -1.50 12.27
CA VAL A 211 6.97 -2.64 13.18
C VAL A 211 7.82 -3.83 12.78
N LYS A 212 8.15 -3.96 11.50
CA LYS A 212 8.98 -5.03 10.96
C LYS A 212 9.51 -4.65 9.59
N VAL A 213 10.73 -5.12 9.29
CA VAL A 213 11.24 -5.14 7.92
C VAL A 213 11.59 -6.58 7.53
N ALA A 214 10.96 -7.10 6.48
CA ALA A 214 11.44 -8.30 5.81
C ALA A 214 12.45 -7.87 4.76
N HIS A 215 13.74 -8.08 5.03
CA HIS A 215 14.83 -7.65 4.15
C HIS A 215 15.14 -8.66 3.05
N ASP A 216 15.59 -8.15 1.90
CA ASP A 216 16.11 -8.93 0.75
C ASP A 216 15.22 -10.12 0.37
N VAL A 217 13.91 -9.91 0.42
CA VAL A 217 12.93 -10.94 0.12
C VAL A 217 13.12 -11.39 -1.33
N PRO A 218 13.44 -12.67 -1.60
CA PRO A 218 13.81 -13.10 -2.94
C PRO A 218 12.57 -13.31 -3.82
N PRO A 219 12.72 -13.20 -5.16
CA PRO A 219 11.73 -13.69 -6.11
C PRO A 219 11.26 -15.11 -5.78
N CYS A 220 9.96 -15.36 -5.90
CA CYS A 220 9.41 -16.69 -5.68
C CYS A 220 9.91 -17.65 -6.78
N ARG A 221 10.54 -18.76 -6.36
CA ARG A 221 11.14 -19.75 -7.29
C ARG A 221 10.26 -20.97 -7.53
N ALA A 222 9.33 -21.28 -6.62
CA ALA A 222 8.44 -22.42 -6.70
C ALA A 222 7.15 -22.16 -5.93
N LEU A 223 6.06 -22.73 -6.40
CA LEU A 223 4.76 -22.69 -5.73
C LEU A 223 4.65 -23.82 -4.68
N PRO A 224 3.94 -23.59 -3.55
CA PRO A 224 3.38 -22.30 -3.13
C PRO A 224 4.49 -21.32 -2.71
N CYS A 225 4.30 -20.03 -3.01
CA CYS A 225 5.26 -19.01 -2.58
C CYS A 225 5.22 -18.84 -1.05
N PRO A 226 6.37 -18.57 -0.40
CA PRO A 226 6.38 -18.08 0.97
C PRO A 226 5.59 -16.79 1.12
N THR A 227 4.96 -16.62 2.29
CA THR A 227 4.27 -15.39 2.67
C THR A 227 5.00 -14.68 3.80
N TYR A 228 4.94 -13.35 3.76
CA TYR A 228 5.65 -12.45 4.66
C TYR A 228 4.64 -11.55 5.37
N LYS A 229 4.73 -11.50 6.70
CA LYS A 229 3.80 -10.78 7.57
C LYS A 229 4.53 -10.09 8.71
N ALA A 230 3.93 -9.02 9.21
CA ALA A 230 4.37 -8.32 10.43
C ALA A 230 4.27 -9.24 11.66
N GLY A 231 3.21 -10.04 11.76
CA GLY A 231 2.89 -10.80 12.98
C GLY A 231 1.96 -10.04 13.94
N GLN A 232 1.51 -8.86 13.54
CA GLN A 232 0.48 -8.05 14.17
C GLN A 232 -0.26 -7.22 13.10
N PRO A 233 -1.43 -6.64 13.40
CA PRO A 233 -2.10 -5.71 12.50
C PRO A 233 -1.25 -4.49 12.16
N VAL A 234 -1.36 -4.00 10.92
CA VAL A 234 -0.63 -2.84 10.41
C VAL A 234 -1.53 -2.00 9.50
N ASP A 235 -1.18 -0.73 9.37
CA ASP A 235 -1.90 0.26 8.56
C ASP A 235 -1.25 0.46 7.20
N HIS A 236 0.07 0.22 7.12
CA HIS A 236 0.85 0.49 5.92
C HIS A 236 1.86 -0.62 5.63
N VAL A 237 2.11 -0.85 4.35
CA VAL A 237 3.28 -1.60 3.87
C VAL A 237 3.94 -0.80 2.75
N VAL A 238 5.26 -0.66 2.81
CA VAL A 238 6.07 -0.07 1.75
C VAL A 238 6.99 -1.14 1.15
N GLU A 239 6.87 -1.34 -0.16
CA GLU A 239 7.81 -2.14 -0.95
C GLU A 239 8.95 -1.26 -1.47
N LEU A 240 10.20 -1.68 -1.21
CA LEU A 240 11.42 -1.01 -1.67
C LEU A 240 12.33 -2.01 -2.39
N ALA A 241 13.30 -1.50 -3.15
CA ALA A 241 14.39 -2.35 -3.64
C ALA A 241 15.16 -2.94 -2.45
N ALA A 242 15.58 -4.20 -2.58
CA ALA A 242 16.32 -4.89 -1.53
C ALA A 242 17.53 -4.08 -1.03
N GLY A 243 17.68 -4.00 0.30
CA GLY A 243 18.75 -3.28 0.98
C GLY A 243 18.50 -1.78 1.20
N GLU A 244 17.45 -1.20 0.60
CA GLU A 244 17.14 0.23 0.77
C GLU A 244 16.77 0.58 2.21
N ALA A 245 16.05 -0.29 2.92
CA ALA A 245 15.73 -0.05 4.32
C ALA A 245 17.00 0.03 5.18
N ARG A 246 17.97 -0.87 4.93
CA ARG A 246 19.26 -0.83 5.64
C ARG A 246 20.07 0.40 5.29
N ARG A 247 20.13 0.79 4.00
CA ARG A 247 20.82 2.01 3.55
C ARG A 247 20.31 3.27 4.26
N ARG A 248 19.04 3.26 4.66
CA ARG A 248 18.34 4.38 5.33
C ARG A 248 18.30 4.24 6.87
N ASN A 249 18.90 3.20 7.45
CA ASN A 249 18.78 2.85 8.86
C ASN A 249 17.33 2.66 9.34
N TRP A 250 16.45 2.20 8.45
CA TRP A 250 15.07 1.87 8.78
C TRP A 250 15.03 0.51 9.49
N THR A 251 14.80 0.58 10.78
CA THR A 251 14.74 -0.57 11.70
C THR A 251 13.43 -0.53 12.49
N GLU A 252 13.08 -1.63 13.18
CA GLU A 252 11.91 -1.67 14.05
C GLU A 252 11.95 -0.52 15.07
N GLY A 253 10.83 0.17 15.23
CA GLY A 253 10.70 1.37 16.06
C GLY A 253 11.05 2.69 15.36
N THR A 254 11.66 2.66 14.16
CA THR A 254 11.91 3.88 13.38
C THR A 254 10.59 4.56 13.02
N VAL A 255 10.52 5.86 13.22
CA VAL A 255 9.36 6.67 12.82
C VAL A 255 9.65 7.33 11.49
N VAL A 256 8.69 7.25 10.57
CA VAL A 256 8.69 7.88 9.25
C VAL A 256 7.42 8.70 9.08
N ASP A 257 7.46 9.67 8.18
CA ASP A 257 6.30 10.45 7.78
C ASP A 257 5.96 10.25 6.30
N PHE A 258 4.68 10.34 5.98
CA PHE A 258 4.15 10.27 4.64
C PHE A 258 3.52 11.61 4.26
N SER A 259 3.74 12.02 3.02
CA SER A 259 3.12 13.21 2.45
C SER A 259 2.67 12.93 1.02
N TRP A 260 1.48 13.40 0.67
CA TRP A 260 1.02 13.44 -0.71
C TRP A 260 1.81 14.47 -1.51
N LEU A 261 2.22 14.09 -2.72
CA LEU A 261 2.79 15.00 -3.68
C LEU A 261 1.63 15.64 -4.45
N GLN A 262 1.57 16.96 -4.47
CA GLN A 262 0.59 17.68 -5.29
C GLN A 262 0.89 17.40 -6.76
N ASP A 263 -0.15 17.17 -7.57
CA ASP A 263 0.00 17.08 -9.01
C ASP A 263 0.63 18.40 -9.50
N ALA A 264 1.75 18.33 -10.21
CA ALA A 264 2.46 19.51 -10.74
C ALA A 264 1.67 20.30 -11.82
N GLY A 265 0.36 20.11 -11.92
CA GLY A 265 -0.54 20.73 -12.90
C GLY A 265 -1.61 21.55 -12.21
N GLY A 266 -1.24 22.69 -11.63
CA GLY A 266 -2.17 23.56 -10.91
C GLY A 266 -1.68 24.97 -10.69
N GLU A 267 -1.00 25.59 -11.66
CA GLU A 267 -0.77 27.04 -11.65
C GLU A 267 -0.74 27.55 -13.10
N ASN A 268 -1.78 28.29 -13.48
CA ASN A 268 -1.97 29.17 -14.64
C ASN A 268 -3.30 28.95 -15.37
N ASP A 269 -4.42 29.40 -14.81
CA ASP A 269 -5.49 29.96 -15.65
C ASP A 269 -6.17 31.18 -15.00
N ARG A 270 -5.89 32.33 -15.61
CA ARG A 270 -6.65 33.58 -15.68
C ARG A 270 -7.46 34.01 -14.46
N SER A 271 -6.81 34.79 -13.60
CA SER A 271 -7.46 35.93 -12.92
C SER A 271 -6.86 37.26 -13.38
N GLN A 272 -6.84 37.50 -14.69
CA GLN A 272 -6.68 38.83 -15.29
C GLN A 272 -7.54 38.92 -16.57
N SER A 273 -8.85 39.02 -16.39
CA SER A 273 -9.77 39.49 -17.43
C SER A 273 -11.00 40.11 -16.79
N THR A 274 -10.79 41.07 -15.90
CA THR A 274 -11.82 42.05 -15.51
C THR A 274 -11.15 43.41 -15.28
N ARG A 275 -10.98 44.14 -16.38
CA ARG A 275 -10.97 45.61 -16.51
C ARG A 275 -10.38 45.92 -17.88
N ASP A 276 -11.26 46.19 -18.83
CA ASP A 276 -11.30 47.46 -19.56
C ASP A 276 -12.62 47.54 -20.36
#